data_AF-A0A067E9D7-F1
#
_entry.id   AF-A0A067E9D7-F1
#
_cell.length_a   1.000
_cell.length_b   1.000
_cell.length_c   1.000
_cell.angle_alpha   90.00
_cell.angle_beta   90.00
_cell.angle_gamma   90.00
#
_symmetry.space_group_name_H-M   'P 1'
#
loop_
_entity.id
_entity.type
_entity.pdbx_description
1 polymer ?
#
loop_
_entity_poly.entity_id
_entity_poly.type
_entity_poly.pdbx_seq_one_letter_code
_entity_poly.pdbx_strand_id
1 'polypeptide(L)' 'KIHLLWGENDKIFDMQVARNLKEQVGQNATMESIEKAGHLVNLERPFVYNRQLKTILASLVHANGQHN' A
#
# COMPACT_ATOMS: atom_id res chain seq x y z
N LYS A 1 2.23 -8.52 -8.63
CA LYS A 1 2.20 -7.04 -8.47
C LYS A 1 2.39 -6.73 -6.99
N ILE A 2 3.25 -5.78 -6.63
CA ILE A 2 3.54 -5.38 -5.24
C ILE A 2 2.73 -4.12 -4.93
N HIS A 3 2.03 -4.09 -3.80
CA HIS A 3 1.26 -2.93 -3.36
C HIS A 3 1.83 -2.43 -2.03
N LEU A 4 2.37 -1.21 -2.03
CA LEU A 4 2.93 -0.56 -0.86
C LEU A 4 1.85 0.32 -0.21
N LEU A 5 1.57 0.10 1.07
CA LEU A 5 0.72 0.95 1.90
C LEU A 5 1.62 1.62 2.94
N TRP A 6 1.67 2.95 2.94
CA TRP A 6 2.62 3.72 3.74
C TRP A 6 1.92 4.77 4.60
N GLY A 7 2.43 5.04 5.80
CA GLY A 7 1.98 6.18 6.60
C GLY A 7 2.64 7.46 6.13
N GLU A 8 1.86 8.49 5.81
CA GLU A 8 2.41 9.78 5.36
C GLU A 8 3.32 10.43 6.43
N ASN A 9 3.02 10.18 7.71
CA ASN A 9 3.73 10.74 8.86
C ASN A 9 4.71 9.72 9.50
N ASP A 10 5.14 8.70 8.76
CA ASP A 10 6.13 7.74 9.28
C ASP A 10 7.46 8.46 9.57
N LYS A 11 7.91 8.36 10.82
CA LYS A 11 9.14 9.00 11.32
C LYS A 11 10.34 8.04 11.35
N ILE A 12 10.12 6.76 11.09
CA ILE A 12 11.14 5.71 11.03
C ILE A 12 11.55 5.53 9.57
N PHE A 13 10.58 5.40 8.67
CA PHE A 13 10.80 5.32 7.24
C PHE A 13 9.95 6.36 6.52
N ASP A 14 10.54 7.52 6.26
CA ASP A 14 9.82 8.63 5.63
C ASP A 14 9.33 8.31 4.20
N MET A 15 8.55 9.24 3.65
CA MET A 15 8.03 9.13 2.30
C MET A 15 9.11 9.15 1.20
N GLN A 16 10.36 9.55 1.50
CA GLN A 16 11.45 9.42 0.54
C GLN A 16 11.92 7.97 0.45
N VAL A 17 12.03 7.27 1.58
CA VAL A 17 12.31 5.82 1.62
C VAL A 17 11.22 5.05 0.86
N ALA A 18 9.94 5.37 1.11
CA ALA A 18 8.82 4.75 0.41
C ALA A 18 8.89 4.91 -1.11
N ARG A 19 9.19 6.14 -1.58
CA ARG A 19 9.35 6.47 -3.00
C ARG A 19 10.53 5.75 -3.62
N ASN A 20 11.69 5.76 -2.95
CA ASN A 20 12.89 5.06 -3.41
C ASN A 20 12.63 3.55 -3.54
N LEU A 21 11.94 2.94 -2.57
CA LEU A 21 11.55 1.53 -2.64
C LEU A 21 10.64 1.25 -3.85
N LYS A 22 9.62 2.09 -4.06
CA LYS A 22 8.75 1.97 -5.23
C LYS A 22 9.54 2.08 -6.54
N GLU A 23 10.51 3.00 -6.62
CA GLU A 23 11.36 3.16 -7.80
C GLU A 23 12.25 1.94 -8.05
N GLN A 24 12.86 1.38 -7.00
CA GLN A 24 13.68 0.16 -7.10
C GLN A 24 12.88 -1.06 -7.57
N VAL A 25 11.63 -1.19 -7.12
CA VAL A 25 10.72 -2.28 -7.58
C VAL A 25 10.20 -2.01 -8.99
N GLY A 26 10.17 -0.75 -9.42
CA GLY A 26 9.79 -0.34 -10.77
C GLY A 26 8.29 -0.51 -11.05
N GLN A 27 7.97 -0.85 -12.31
CA GLN A 27 6.58 -0.88 -12.81
C GLN A 27 5.69 -1.94 -12.14
N ASN A 28 6.30 -2.91 -11.44
CA ASN A 28 5.58 -3.96 -10.73
C ASN A 28 5.03 -3.49 -9.37
N ALA A 29 5.35 -2.27 -8.93
CA ALA A 29 4.86 -1.70 -7.68
C ALA A 29 3.84 -0.57 -7.88
N THR A 30 2.84 -0.55 -7.00
CA THR A 30 2.02 0.63 -6.72
C THR A 30 2.25 1.09 -5.29
N MET A 31 2.05 2.38 -5.01
CA MET A 31 2.19 2.93 -3.67
C MET A 31 0.99 3.80 -3.35
N GLU A 32 0.42 3.61 -2.17
CA GLU A 32 -0.58 4.50 -1.59
C GLU A 32 -0.13 4.96 -0.20
N SER A 33 -0.21 6.26 0.04
CA SER A 33 0.01 6.85 1.35
C SER A 33 -1.32 7.04 2.09
N ILE A 34 -1.32 6.74 3.39
CA ILE A 34 -2.44 6.97 4.28
C ILE A 34 -2.14 8.21 5.11
N GLU A 35 -2.87 9.28 4.83
CA GLU A 35 -2.75 10.54 5.56
C GLU A 35 -2.98 10.34 7.06
N LYS A 36 -2.31 11.13 7.89
CA LYS A 36 -2.41 11.08 9.37
C LYS A 36 -2.17 9.67 9.95
N ALA A 37 -1.28 8.90 9.34
CA ALA A 37 -0.77 7.65 9.87
C ALA A 37 0.76 7.66 9.78
N GLY A 38 1.41 7.04 10.74
CA GLY A 38 2.84 6.82 10.81
C GLY A 38 3.21 5.37 10.51
N HIS A 39 4.19 4.85 11.24
CA HIS A 39 4.82 3.57 10.94
C HIS A 39 3.87 2.37 11.03
N LEU A 40 2.95 2.37 12.00
CA LEU A 40 2.05 1.25 12.24
C LEU A 40 0.69 1.52 11.58
N VAL A 41 0.71 1.73 10.26
CA VAL A 41 -0.44 2.22 9.48
C VAL A 41 -1.72 1.40 9.70
N ASN A 42 -1.59 0.08 9.87
CA ASN A 42 -2.70 -0.83 10.10
C ASN A 42 -3.33 -0.69 11.49
N LEU A 43 -2.56 -0.24 12.49
CA LEU A 43 -3.04 0.02 13.85
C LEU A 43 -3.54 1.45 14.02
N GLU A 44 -2.90 2.42 13.36
CA GLU A 44 -3.22 3.84 13.49
C GLU A 44 -4.47 4.23 12.71
N ARG A 45 -4.65 3.69 11.49
CA ARG A 45 -5.81 3.97 10.63
C ARG A 45 -6.46 2.68 10.11
N PRO A 46 -6.95 1.79 11.00
CA PRO A 46 -7.40 0.45 10.66
C PRO A 46 -8.52 0.43 9.62
N PHE A 47 -9.46 1.39 9.66
CA PHE A 47 -10.55 1.44 8.69
C PHE A 47 -10.09 1.81 7.28
N VAL A 48 -9.21 2.81 7.16
CA VAL A 48 -8.67 3.24 5.86
C VAL A 48 -7.76 2.16 5.30
N TYR A 49 -6.87 1.62 6.13
CA TYR A 49 -5.99 0.52 5.76
C TYR A 49 -6.77 -0.70 5.26
N ASN A 50 -7.75 -1.18 6.04
CA ASN A 50 -8.53 -2.35 5.66
C ASN A 50 -9.39 -2.10 4.40
N ARG A 51 -9.85 -0.87 4.17
CA ARG A 51 -10.53 -0.52 2.92
C ARG A 51 -9.59 -0.69 1.73
N GLN A 52 -8.37 -0.16 1.79
CA GLN A 52 -7.40 -0.31 0.70
C GLN A 52 -6.96 -1.77 0.52
N LEU A 53 -6.72 -2.48 1.61
CA LEU A 53 -6.38 -3.90 1.57
C LEU A 53 -7.49 -4.72 0.87
N LYS A 54 -8.77 -4.47 1.20
CA LYS A 54 -9.90 -5.13 0.54
C LYS A 54 -9.95 -4.81 -0.96
N THR A 55 -9.72 -3.56 -1.36
CA THR A 55 -9.65 -3.17 -2.79
C THR A 55 -8.54 -3.93 -3.52
N ILE A 56 -7.35 -4.01 -2.92
CA ILE A 56 -6.21 -4.77 -3.47
C ILE A 56 -6.60 -6.24 -3.63
N LEU A 57 -7.14 -6.87 -2.58
CA LEU A 57 -7.52 -8.28 -2.61
C LEU A 57 -8.62 -8.55 -3.65
N ALA A 58 -9.64 -7.71 -3.75
CA ALA A 58 -10.69 -7.83 -4.76
C ALA A 58 -10.11 -7.77 -6.18
N SER A 59 -9.16 -6.87 -6.44
CA SER A 59 -8.48 -6.79 -7.75
C SER A 59 -7.75 -8.07 -8.13
N LEU A 60 -7.19 -8.79 -7.16
CA LEU A 60 -6.51 -10.07 -7.39
C LEU A 60 -7.50 -11.20 -7.68
N VAL A 61 -8.62 -11.24 -6.97
CA VAL A 61 -9.68 -12.23 -7.23
C VAL A 61 -10.29 -12.03 -8.61
N HIS A 62 -10.59 -10.78 -9.00
CA HIS A 62 -11.11 -10.48 -10.33
C HIS A 62 -10.12 -10.79 -11.45
N ALA A 63 -8.82 -10.55 -11.24
CA ALA A 63 -7.79 -10.93 -12.21
C ALA A 63 -7.71 -12.46 -12.41
N ASN A 64 -7.92 -13.25 -11.35
CA ASN A 64 -7.91 -14.72 -11.44
C ASN A 64 -9.21 -15.31 -12.02
N GLY A 65 -10.34 -14.60 -11.92
CA GLY A 65 -11.63 -15.05 -12.45
C GLY A 65 -11.79 -14.89 -13.97
N GLN A 66 -10.86 -14.24 -14.66
CA GLN A 66 -10.85 -14.10 -16.14
C GLN A 66 -10.02 -15.20 -16.84
N HIS A 67 -9.53 -16.19 -16.10
CA HIS A 67 -8.79 -17.35 -16.63
C HIS A 67 -9.52 -18.69 -16.49
N ASN A 68 -10.83 -18.66 -16.20
CA ASN A 68 -11.72 -19.83 -16.30
C ASN A 68 -12.83 -19.58 -17.32
#